data_AF-A0A925SA39-F1
#
_entry.id   AF-A0A925SA39-F1
#
_cell.length_a   1.000
_cell.length_b   1.000
_cell.length_c   1.000
_cell.angle_alpha   90.00
_cell.angle_beta   90.00
_cell.angle_gamma   90.00
#
_symmetry.space_group_name_H-M   'P 1'
#
loop_
_entity.id
_entity.type
_entity.pdbx_description
1 polymer ?
#
loop_
_entity_poly.entity_id
_entity_poly.type
_entity_poly.pdbx_seq_one_letter_code
_entity_poly.pdbx_strand_id
1 'polypeptide(L)'
;MCVSLHPASFTDTVVGTFDGPDGRRYLAYQNTAANLTRPVAPAVAPPATRTTRSGKASTTTTNRRRGAKSANWQFEEAITPSATNANTGAGNAMILPIPDAVANIELIDTTTCPNFLKDIRSALTPRNRSKSRGAMLGGADSKSVRIINFDVYTIVIAKNARDLTKAVASDAVPADRRPAINAAIIKAYTKWYPGWAIAVCCFSNTDAKRAKPLLFSYEPTKQDDPDYLFVPTLDCHDGGVPDLTAKVDVDHTIFVGIQDFPDNYGMTVFYSDSEIAPGVRELLPRKVNGKVVTGQFRNGDVVFKRSDLKAGIVRGLRALPPGAEQALAKEFI
;
A
#
# COMPACT_ATOMS: atom_id res chain seq x y z
N MET A 1 -7.24 -6.27 8.17
CA MET A 1 -7.76 -6.25 6.80
C MET A 1 -6.69 -5.81 5.83
N CYS A 2 -5.93 -6.81 5.42
CA CYS A 2 -5.11 -6.91 4.24
C CYS A 2 -4.70 -8.39 4.15
N VAL A 3 -4.01 -8.82 3.09
CA VAL A 3 -3.50 -10.18 2.99
C VAL A 3 -1.99 -10.16 3.18
N SER A 4 -1.49 -10.93 4.16
CA SER A 4 -0.06 -11.17 4.33
C SER A 4 0.39 -12.48 3.68
N LEU A 5 1.68 -12.57 3.33
CA LEU A 5 2.28 -13.81 2.81
C LEU A 5 2.69 -14.79 3.93
N HIS A 6 2.86 -14.29 5.16
CA HIS A 6 3.20 -15.05 6.38
C HIS A 6 2.40 -14.53 7.58
N PRO A 7 2.29 -15.30 8.68
CA PRO A 7 1.54 -14.88 9.87
C PRO A 7 1.89 -13.48 10.41
N ALA A 8 0.88 -12.62 10.60
CA ALA A 8 1.07 -11.24 11.00
C ALA A 8 -0.06 -10.70 11.88
N SER A 9 0.18 -9.54 12.48
CA SER A 9 -0.81 -8.71 13.15
C SER A 9 -0.73 -7.30 12.57
N PHE A 10 -1.86 -6.78 12.08
CA PHE A 10 -1.97 -5.41 11.59
C PHE A 10 -3.03 -4.67 12.38
N THR A 11 -2.62 -3.59 13.04
CA THR A 11 -3.44 -2.79 13.95
C THR A 11 -3.46 -1.33 13.52
N ASP A 12 -4.37 -0.52 14.07
CA ASP A 12 -4.52 0.90 13.77
C ASP A 12 -4.79 1.24 12.30
N THR A 13 -5.21 0.25 11.50
CA THR A 13 -5.32 0.35 10.05
C THR A 13 -6.31 1.43 9.60
N VAL A 14 -5.84 2.34 8.75
CA VAL A 14 -6.63 3.36 8.06
C VAL A 14 -6.51 3.11 6.56
N VAL A 15 -7.63 2.87 5.90
CA VAL A 15 -7.68 2.60 4.45
C VAL A 15 -8.87 3.29 3.81
N GLY A 16 -8.67 3.82 2.61
CA GLY A 16 -9.75 4.47 1.88
C GLY A 16 -9.34 4.94 0.50
N THR A 17 -10.37 5.25 -0.29
CA THR A 17 -10.21 5.61 -1.71
C THR A 17 -10.95 6.91 -1.99
N PHE A 18 -10.34 7.80 -2.76
CA PHE A 18 -10.97 9.08 -3.11
C PHE A 18 -10.72 9.51 -4.56
N ASP A 19 -11.66 10.26 -5.13
CA ASP A 19 -11.45 10.98 -6.39
C ASP A 19 -10.63 12.27 -6.08
N GLY A 20 -9.49 12.46 -6.77
CA GLY A 20 -8.62 13.64 -6.69
C GLY A 20 -9.01 14.75 -7.66
N PRO A 21 -8.43 15.96 -7.54
CA PRO A 21 -8.79 17.16 -8.32
C PRO A 21 -8.45 17.05 -9.81
N ASP A 22 -7.50 16.19 -10.15
CA ASP A 22 -7.01 15.84 -11.48
C ASP A 22 -7.92 14.86 -12.23
N GLY A 23 -9.00 14.39 -11.60
CA GLY A 23 -9.91 13.36 -12.14
C GLY A 23 -9.40 11.93 -11.95
N ARG A 24 -8.22 11.75 -11.36
CA ARG A 24 -7.66 10.43 -11.02
C ARG A 24 -8.17 9.98 -9.65
N ARG A 25 -7.98 8.71 -9.34
CA ARG A 25 -8.31 8.11 -8.05
C ARG A 25 -7.09 7.88 -7.20
N TYR A 26 -7.30 7.88 -5.90
CA TYR A 26 -6.26 7.79 -4.90
C TYR A 26 -6.62 6.73 -3.88
N LEU A 27 -5.84 5.66 -3.82
CA LEU A 27 -5.89 4.65 -2.75
C LEU A 27 -4.89 5.03 -1.67
N ALA A 28 -5.36 5.28 -0.46
CA ALA A 28 -4.53 5.58 0.69
C ALA A 28 -4.60 4.46 1.74
N TYR A 29 -3.45 4.11 2.33
CA TYR A 29 -3.34 3.02 3.28
C TYR A 29 -2.25 3.27 4.35
N GLN A 30 -2.55 3.03 5.62
CA GLN A 30 -1.57 2.97 6.72
C GLN A 30 -1.99 1.90 7.73
N ASN A 31 -1.02 1.22 8.32
CA ASN A 31 -1.20 0.34 9.49
C ASN A 31 0.04 0.40 10.41
N THR A 32 -0.11 -0.20 11.58
CA THR A 32 0.99 -0.70 12.41
C THR A 32 1.14 -2.18 12.13
N ALA A 33 2.30 -2.60 11.59
CA ALA A 33 2.60 -3.99 11.30
C ALA A 33 3.47 -4.59 12.40
N ALA A 34 3.10 -5.78 12.88
CA ALA A 34 3.90 -6.62 13.75
C ALA A 34 3.85 -8.07 13.25
N ASN A 35 4.99 -8.74 13.13
CA ASN A 35 5.01 -10.13 12.69
C ASN A 35 4.79 -11.09 13.89
N LEU A 36 4.11 -12.22 13.67
CA LEU A 36 3.84 -13.24 14.70
C LEU A 36 4.75 -14.47 14.60
N THR A 37 5.44 -14.66 13.46
CA THR A 37 6.50 -15.65 13.33
C THR A 37 7.76 -15.19 14.08
N ARG A 38 8.26 -16.03 15.00
CA ARG A 38 9.59 -15.85 15.57
C ARG A 38 10.64 -16.07 14.46
N PRO A 39 11.74 -15.28 14.43
CA PRO A 39 12.87 -15.59 13.57
C PRO A 39 13.37 -17.01 13.85
N VAL A 40 13.41 -17.86 12.82
CA VAL A 40 14.14 -19.13 12.90
C VAL A 40 15.61 -18.77 13.03
N ALA A 41 16.22 -19.09 14.17
CA ALA A 41 17.62 -18.81 14.40
C ALA A 41 18.47 -19.49 13.30
N PRO A 42 19.40 -18.77 12.64
CA PRO A 42 20.21 -19.37 11.59
C PRO A 42 21.01 -20.54 12.17
N ALA A 43 20.96 -21.68 11.47
CA ALA A 43 21.70 -22.87 11.89
C ALA A 43 23.19 -22.52 12.02
N VAL A 44 23.79 -22.84 13.18
CA VAL A 44 25.17 -22.47 13.49
C VAL A 44 26.11 -23.21 12.53
N ALA A 45 26.64 -22.49 11.54
CA ALA A 45 27.62 -23.03 10.62
C ALA A 45 28.92 -23.36 11.39
N PRO A 46 29.56 -24.52 11.13
CA PRO A 46 30.84 -24.85 11.73
C PRO A 46 31.92 -23.84 11.30
N PRO A 47 32.93 -23.58 12.15
CA PRO A 47 33.89 -22.49 11.92
C PRO A 47 34.76 -22.74 10.68
N ALA A 48 34.69 -21.81 9.72
CA ALA A 48 35.47 -21.87 8.49
C ALA A 48 36.96 -21.52 8.72
N THR A 49 37.86 -22.35 8.18
CA THR A 49 39.31 -22.18 8.33
C THR A 49 39.82 -20.90 7.64
N ARG A 50 40.57 -20.07 8.38
CA ARG A 50 40.93 -18.71 7.93
C ARG A 50 42.23 -18.63 7.11
N THR A 51 42.14 -18.76 5.79
CA THR A 51 43.27 -18.53 4.87
C THR A 51 43.43 -17.04 4.55
N THR A 52 44.49 -16.40 5.03
CA THR A 52 44.79 -14.99 4.78
C THR A 52 45.57 -14.77 3.48
N ARG A 53 45.18 -13.80 2.65
CA ARG A 53 46.06 -13.25 1.60
C ARG A 53 45.83 -11.75 1.37
N SER A 54 46.91 -10.99 1.28
CA SER A 54 46.91 -9.53 1.17
C SER A 54 46.86 -9.02 -0.28
N GLY A 55 46.06 -7.99 -0.54
CA GLY A 55 46.11 -7.15 -1.74
C GLY A 55 46.42 -5.69 -1.37
N LYS A 56 47.16 -4.97 -2.21
CA LYS A 56 47.64 -3.59 -1.92
C LYS A 56 46.61 -2.53 -2.35
N ALA A 57 46.63 -1.40 -1.66
CA ALA A 57 45.91 -0.20 -2.07
C ALA A 57 46.57 0.48 -3.29
N SER A 58 45.77 1.27 -4.02
CA SER A 58 46.24 2.26 -4.99
C SER A 58 45.38 3.52 -4.87
N THR A 59 45.99 4.69 -4.93
CA THR A 59 45.35 5.99 -4.72
C THR A 59 45.48 6.87 -5.95
N THR A 60 44.39 7.49 -6.40
CA THR A 60 44.43 8.54 -7.43
C THR A 60 43.46 9.65 -7.06
N THR A 61 43.93 10.90 -7.13
CA THR A 61 43.19 12.10 -6.72
C THR A 61 42.92 12.98 -7.92
N THR A 62 41.67 13.42 -8.12
CA THR A 62 41.31 14.47 -9.10
C THR A 62 40.27 15.45 -8.54
N ASN A 63 40.19 16.64 -9.16
CA ASN A 63 39.73 17.86 -8.50
C ASN A 63 38.21 18.07 -8.45
N ARG A 64 37.74 18.72 -7.37
CA ARG A 64 36.40 19.31 -7.27
C ARG A 64 36.32 20.61 -8.10
N ARG A 65 35.29 20.73 -8.94
CA ARG A 65 34.70 22.03 -9.31
C ARG A 65 33.28 22.10 -8.76
N ARG A 66 32.87 23.28 -8.27
CA ARG A 66 31.50 23.54 -7.80
C ARG A 66 30.60 23.86 -8.99
N GLY A 67 29.47 23.18 -9.08
CA GLY A 67 28.32 23.54 -9.91
C GLY A 67 27.06 23.16 -9.13
N ALA A 68 25.99 23.96 -9.27
CA ALA A 68 24.73 23.69 -8.57
C ALA A 68 24.11 22.38 -9.08
N LYS A 69 23.74 21.47 -8.17
CA LYS A 69 23.02 20.25 -8.51
C LYS A 69 21.53 20.45 -8.28
N SER A 70 20.75 20.45 -9.36
CA SER A 70 19.41 19.89 -9.31
C SER A 70 19.50 18.41 -8.88
N ALA A 71 18.51 17.92 -8.15
CA ALA A 71 18.44 16.51 -7.76
C ALA A 71 17.99 15.65 -8.95
N ASN A 72 18.87 15.47 -9.93
CA ASN A 72 18.66 14.54 -11.04
C ASN A 72 18.76 13.11 -10.51
N TRP A 73 17.63 12.59 -10.00
CA TRP A 73 17.51 11.19 -9.61
C TRP A 73 17.60 10.31 -10.87
N GLN A 74 18.68 9.54 -10.96
CA GLN A 74 18.74 8.43 -11.92
C GLN A 74 17.98 7.27 -11.30
N PHE A 75 16.79 7.00 -11.81
CA PHE A 75 16.07 5.76 -11.53
C PHE A 75 16.89 4.60 -12.11
N GLU A 76 17.36 3.69 -11.27
CA GLU A 76 17.98 2.46 -11.74
C GLU A 76 16.95 1.65 -12.52
N GLU A 77 17.18 1.46 -13.81
CA GLU A 77 16.30 0.68 -14.66
C GLU A 77 16.44 -0.80 -14.30
N ALA A 78 15.41 -1.33 -13.63
CA ALA A 78 15.33 -2.73 -13.23
C ALA A 78 15.18 -3.66 -14.46
N ILE A 79 16.30 -3.90 -15.15
CA ILE A 79 16.52 -5.07 -16.01
C ILE A 79 15.98 -6.27 -15.24
N THR A 80 15.02 -7.00 -15.80
CA THR A 80 14.31 -8.09 -15.09
C THR A 80 15.33 -9.12 -14.57
N PRO A 81 15.59 -9.20 -13.25
CA PRO A 81 16.69 -10.01 -12.76
C PRO A 81 16.41 -11.50 -12.91
N SER A 82 17.44 -12.29 -13.24
CA SER A 82 17.36 -13.74 -13.17
C SER A 82 17.06 -14.18 -11.74
N ALA A 83 16.01 -14.98 -11.57
CA ALA A 83 15.56 -15.39 -10.24
C ALA A 83 16.62 -16.26 -9.53
N THR A 84 16.95 -15.92 -8.29
CA THR A 84 17.82 -16.71 -7.43
C THR A 84 17.00 -17.71 -6.60
N ASN A 85 17.46 -18.96 -6.50
CA ASN A 85 16.74 -20.05 -5.83
C ASN A 85 16.90 -19.98 -4.30
N ALA A 86 16.30 -18.99 -3.66
CA ALA A 86 16.36 -18.78 -2.20
C ALA A 86 14.96 -18.58 -1.60
N ASN A 87 14.18 -19.67 -1.49
CA ASN A 87 12.77 -19.61 -1.09
C ASN A 87 12.53 -19.57 0.44
N THR A 88 13.44 -18.94 1.17
CA THR A 88 13.41 -18.75 2.64
C THR A 88 13.59 -17.27 2.97
N GLY A 89 12.68 -16.45 2.47
CA GLY A 89 12.69 -15.01 2.71
C GLY A 89 12.44 -14.67 4.18
N ALA A 90 13.29 -13.81 4.76
CA ALA A 90 13.25 -13.45 6.18
C ALA A 90 12.26 -12.32 6.51
N GLY A 91 11.60 -11.75 5.50
CA GLY A 91 10.57 -10.71 5.64
C GLY A 91 9.15 -11.24 5.47
N ASN A 92 8.21 -10.32 5.35
CA ASN A 92 6.80 -10.58 5.05
C ASN A 92 6.32 -9.49 4.07
N ALA A 93 5.13 -9.62 3.49
CA ALA A 93 4.58 -8.57 2.66
C ALA A 93 3.07 -8.51 2.73
N MET A 94 2.55 -7.29 2.58
CA MET A 94 1.13 -6.98 2.47
C MET A 94 0.73 -6.84 1.00
N ILE A 95 -0.40 -7.43 0.60
CA ILE A 95 -0.92 -7.40 -0.77
C ILE A 95 -2.08 -6.41 -0.89
N LEU A 96 -1.99 -5.48 -1.84
CA LEU A 96 -3.04 -4.51 -2.20
C LEU A 96 -3.37 -4.63 -3.71
N PRO A 97 -4.60 -5.05 -4.08
CA PRO A 97 -5.06 -4.99 -5.47
C PRO A 97 -5.51 -3.56 -5.84
N ILE A 98 -5.21 -3.13 -7.07
CA ILE A 98 -5.54 -1.79 -7.60
C ILE A 98 -6.21 -1.96 -8.98
N PRO A 99 -7.41 -1.37 -9.23
CA PRO A 99 -8.22 -1.66 -10.42
C PRO A 99 -7.76 -0.93 -11.70
N ASP A 100 -6.47 -1.03 -12.00
CA ASP A 100 -5.79 -0.36 -13.10
C ASP A 100 -4.59 -1.17 -13.62
N ALA A 101 -3.97 -0.72 -14.71
CA ALA A 101 -2.69 -1.23 -15.19
C ALA A 101 -1.50 -0.48 -14.56
N VAL A 102 -0.38 -1.18 -14.30
CA VAL A 102 0.81 -0.62 -13.60
C VAL A 102 1.37 0.66 -14.23
N ALA A 103 1.28 0.80 -15.56
CA ALA A 103 1.73 2.00 -16.25
C ALA A 103 1.07 3.27 -15.70
N ASN A 104 -0.22 3.17 -15.34
CA ASN A 104 -1.06 4.27 -14.89
C ASN A 104 -0.99 4.51 -13.37
N ILE A 105 -0.34 3.64 -12.59
CA ILE A 105 -0.31 3.69 -11.12
C ILE A 105 0.97 4.38 -10.63
N GLU A 106 0.82 5.43 -9.83
CA GLU A 106 1.92 6.23 -9.29
C GLU A 106 1.89 6.22 -7.75
N LEU A 107 3.04 6.03 -7.09
CA LEU A 107 3.13 6.24 -5.64
C LEU A 107 3.51 7.70 -5.38
N ILE A 108 2.67 8.40 -4.63
CA ILE A 108 2.92 9.78 -4.20
C ILE A 108 3.82 9.76 -2.95
N ASP A 109 4.86 10.59 -2.90
CA ASP A 109 5.70 10.71 -1.69
C ASP A 109 4.98 11.48 -0.59
N THR A 110 4.61 10.76 0.47
CA THR A 110 3.91 11.29 1.65
C THR A 110 4.87 11.65 2.80
N THR A 111 6.19 11.67 2.56
CA THR A 111 7.20 11.96 3.59
C THR A 111 7.00 13.31 4.27
N THR A 112 6.36 14.27 3.60
CA THR A 112 6.00 15.60 4.12
C THR A 112 4.60 15.68 4.75
N CYS A 113 3.81 14.61 4.67
CA CYS A 113 2.47 14.51 5.28
C CYS A 113 2.27 13.23 6.12
N PRO A 114 3.21 12.85 7.02
CA PRO A 114 3.17 11.58 7.74
C PRO A 114 1.95 11.40 8.66
N ASN A 115 1.25 12.48 9.03
CA ASN A 115 0.03 12.43 9.84
C ASN A 115 -1.25 12.35 9.00
N PHE A 116 -1.24 12.43 7.66
CA PHE A 116 -2.47 12.69 6.89
C PHE A 116 -3.60 11.66 7.10
N LEU A 117 -3.28 10.36 7.23
CA LEU A 117 -4.28 9.32 7.53
C LEU A 117 -4.72 9.31 9.00
N LYS A 118 -3.88 9.77 9.93
CA LYS A 118 -4.25 10.03 11.32
C LYS A 118 -5.18 11.25 11.42
N ASP A 119 -4.98 12.28 10.59
CA ASP A 119 -5.86 13.44 10.52
C ASP A 119 -7.22 13.08 9.92
N ILE A 120 -7.25 12.20 8.90
CA ILE A 120 -8.49 11.61 8.36
C ILE A 120 -9.24 10.80 9.43
N ARG A 121 -8.56 9.88 10.14
CA ARG A 121 -9.16 9.14 11.28
C ARG A 121 -9.65 10.07 12.38
N SER A 122 -8.94 11.17 12.63
CA SER A 122 -9.33 12.19 13.62
C SER A 122 -10.53 13.02 13.16
N ALA A 123 -10.69 13.28 11.86
CA ALA A 123 -11.88 13.95 11.31
C ALA A 123 -13.14 13.06 11.37
N LEU A 124 -12.96 11.74 11.30
CA LEU A 124 -14.01 10.73 11.46
C LEU A 124 -14.29 10.35 12.94
N THR A 125 -13.51 10.87 13.90
CA THR A 125 -13.67 10.61 15.34
C THR A 125 -14.12 11.89 16.05
N PRO A 126 -15.25 11.92 16.79
CA PRO A 126 -15.76 13.15 17.41
C PRO A 126 -14.77 13.79 18.41
N ARG A 127 -14.29 15.02 18.15
CA ARG A 127 -13.51 15.85 19.09
C ARG A 127 -13.42 17.34 18.70
N ASN A 128 -13.15 18.19 19.70
CA ASN A 128 -13.08 19.66 19.58
C ASN A 128 -11.75 20.14 18.93
N ARG A 129 -11.71 21.36 18.38
CA ARG A 129 -10.75 21.78 17.33
C ARG A 129 -9.90 23.05 17.65
N SER A 130 -8.72 23.13 17.03
CA SER A 130 -7.90 24.34 16.77
C SER A 130 -7.09 24.17 15.45
N LYS A 131 -6.37 25.19 14.91
CA LYS A 131 -5.85 25.21 13.51
C LYS A 131 -4.52 25.96 13.28
N SER A 132 -3.78 25.63 12.19
CA SER A 132 -2.68 26.40 11.54
C SER A 132 -2.53 26.08 10.01
N ARG A 133 -1.50 26.55 9.26
CA ARG A 133 -1.37 26.54 7.76
C ARG A 133 0.09 26.59 7.18
N GLY A 134 0.34 26.12 5.93
CA GLY A 134 1.61 26.22 5.13
C GLY A 134 1.54 25.70 3.64
N ALA A 135 2.60 25.90 2.80
CA ALA A 135 2.82 25.50 1.35
C ALA A 135 4.31 25.81 0.87
N MET A 136 4.91 25.58 -0.34
CA MET A 136 4.59 25.11 -1.73
C MET A 136 5.90 24.45 -2.42
N LEU A 137 6.15 23.60 -3.48
CA LEU A 137 5.63 22.75 -4.66
C LEU A 137 6.44 21.37 -4.71
N GLY A 138 6.36 20.27 -5.51
CA GLY A 138 5.62 19.67 -6.70
C GLY A 138 6.59 19.17 -7.85
N GLY A 139 6.54 18.03 -8.61
CA GLY A 139 5.82 16.70 -8.70
C GLY A 139 6.26 15.82 -9.95
N ALA A 140 6.10 14.45 -10.01
CA ALA A 140 6.56 13.47 -11.07
C ALA A 140 6.07 11.98 -10.82
N ASP A 141 6.14 10.86 -11.61
CA ASP A 141 6.40 10.42 -13.05
C ASP A 141 6.12 8.85 -13.27
N SER A 142 6.21 8.23 -14.49
CA SER A 142 5.67 6.86 -14.85
C SER A 142 6.53 5.77 -15.59
N LYS A 143 6.39 4.47 -15.21
CA LYS A 143 6.93 3.23 -15.88
C LYS A 143 6.19 1.90 -15.49
N SER A 144 6.60 0.73 -16.05
CA SER A 144 5.78 -0.50 -16.19
C SER A 144 5.86 -1.63 -15.14
N VAL A 145 6.95 -1.76 -14.39
CA VAL A 145 7.05 -2.53 -13.12
C VAL A 145 7.82 -1.63 -12.17
N ARG A 146 7.29 -1.37 -10.98
CA ARG A 146 7.85 -0.38 -10.06
C ARG A 146 8.27 -1.05 -8.76
N ILE A 147 9.55 -0.96 -8.42
CA ILE A 147 10.09 -1.33 -7.11
C ILE A 147 10.48 -0.03 -6.42
N ILE A 148 9.84 0.28 -5.29
CA ILE A 148 9.96 1.57 -4.61
C ILE A 148 10.27 1.33 -3.13
N ASN A 149 11.46 1.76 -2.68
CA ASN A 149 11.78 1.77 -1.25
C ASN A 149 11.09 2.96 -0.60
N PHE A 150 10.12 2.70 0.27
CA PHE A 150 9.35 3.71 0.98
C PHE A 150 9.21 3.33 2.45
N ASP A 151 9.95 4.03 3.30
CA ASP A 151 9.90 3.86 4.77
C ASP A 151 10.20 2.41 5.21
N VAL A 152 9.34 1.79 6.01
CA VAL A 152 9.45 0.36 6.40
C VAL A 152 9.23 -0.61 5.23
N TYR A 153 8.68 -0.14 4.10
CA TYR A 153 8.31 -0.96 2.96
C TYR A 153 9.30 -0.90 1.79
N THR A 154 9.39 -2.01 1.05
CA THR A 154 9.87 -2.07 -0.33
C THR A 154 8.70 -2.54 -1.18
N ILE A 155 8.10 -1.64 -1.94
CA ILE A 155 6.82 -1.82 -2.63
C ILE A 155 7.09 -2.30 -4.06
N VAL A 156 6.55 -3.46 -4.43
CA VAL A 156 6.64 -4.04 -5.77
C VAL A 156 5.28 -4.00 -6.43
N ILE A 157 5.13 -3.21 -7.50
CA ILE A 157 3.88 -3.10 -8.29
C ILE A 157 4.05 -3.85 -9.61
N ALA A 158 3.22 -4.88 -9.84
CA ALA A 158 3.29 -5.74 -11.03
C ALA A 158 1.92 -5.94 -11.73
N LYS A 159 1.98 -6.30 -13.02
CA LYS A 159 0.85 -6.38 -13.97
C LYS A 159 -0.22 -7.40 -13.60
N ASN A 160 0.16 -8.40 -12.81
CA ASN A 160 -0.66 -9.49 -12.29
C ASN A 160 0.18 -10.20 -11.21
N ALA A 161 -0.44 -11.09 -10.44
CA ALA A 161 0.27 -11.72 -9.34
C ALA A 161 1.38 -12.70 -9.79
N ARG A 162 1.34 -13.26 -11.01
CA ARG A 162 2.39 -14.18 -11.51
C ARG A 162 3.73 -13.47 -11.68
N ASP A 163 3.71 -12.23 -12.19
CA ASP A 163 4.92 -11.43 -12.45
C ASP A 163 5.63 -10.98 -11.16
N LEU A 164 4.89 -10.84 -10.04
CA LEU A 164 5.46 -10.52 -8.72
C LEU A 164 6.59 -11.47 -8.31
N THR A 165 6.44 -12.76 -8.58
CA THR A 165 7.35 -13.81 -8.08
C THR A 165 8.80 -13.57 -8.48
N LYS A 166 9.05 -13.03 -9.68
CA LYS A 166 10.40 -12.68 -10.15
C LYS A 166 10.92 -11.40 -9.50
N ALA A 167 10.09 -10.36 -9.46
CA ALA A 167 10.47 -9.06 -8.93
C ALA A 167 10.77 -9.12 -7.43
N VAL A 168 9.94 -9.82 -6.65
CA VAL A 168 10.11 -9.98 -5.21
C VAL A 168 11.29 -10.90 -4.87
N ALA A 169 11.58 -11.92 -5.67
CA ALA A 169 12.75 -12.78 -5.46
C ALA A 169 14.09 -12.07 -5.72
N SER A 170 14.08 -10.92 -6.40
CA SER A 170 15.28 -10.21 -6.83
C SER A 170 15.95 -9.37 -5.75
N ASP A 171 17.22 -9.01 -5.97
CA ASP A 171 18.02 -8.23 -5.02
C ASP A 171 17.69 -6.73 -4.97
N ALA A 172 16.72 -6.28 -5.78
CA ALA A 172 16.04 -4.99 -5.58
C ALA A 172 15.10 -5.00 -4.36
N VAL A 173 14.74 -6.18 -3.82
CA VAL A 173 14.10 -6.32 -2.51
C VAL A 173 15.15 -6.75 -1.48
N PRO A 174 15.44 -5.93 -0.44
CA PRO A 174 16.37 -6.27 0.63
C PRO A 174 16.08 -7.63 1.27
N ALA A 175 17.13 -8.42 1.56
CA ALA A 175 16.97 -9.82 1.97
C ALA A 175 16.23 -10.01 3.31
N ASP A 176 16.31 -9.02 4.20
CA ASP A 176 15.54 -8.92 5.45
C ASP A 176 14.05 -8.63 5.22
N ARG A 177 13.72 -7.90 4.14
CA ARG A 177 12.34 -7.55 3.74
C ARG A 177 11.72 -8.56 2.78
N ARG A 178 12.52 -9.41 2.13
CA ARG A 178 12.09 -10.36 1.10
C ARG A 178 11.18 -11.44 1.73
N PRO A 179 9.89 -11.54 1.36
CA PRO A 179 9.02 -12.64 1.79
C PRO A 179 9.28 -13.90 0.95
N ALA A 180 8.99 -15.09 1.49
CA ALA A 180 8.72 -16.25 0.64
C ALA A 180 7.32 -16.11 0.01
N ILE A 181 7.18 -16.42 -1.29
CA ILE A 181 5.93 -16.22 -2.05
C ILE A 181 5.02 -17.46 -1.92
N ASN A 182 3.83 -17.30 -1.35
CA ASN A 182 2.81 -18.35 -1.37
C ASN A 182 2.13 -18.42 -2.76
N ALA A 183 2.49 -19.43 -3.55
CA ALA A 183 1.95 -19.65 -4.90
C ALA A 183 0.42 -19.86 -4.94
N ALA A 184 -0.21 -20.30 -3.85
CA ALA A 184 -1.67 -20.43 -3.77
C ALA A 184 -2.36 -19.06 -3.69
N ILE A 185 -1.82 -18.12 -2.90
CA ILE A 185 -2.29 -16.72 -2.85
C ILE A 185 -2.13 -16.07 -4.22
N ILE A 186 -0.97 -16.23 -4.86
CA ILE A 186 -0.70 -15.72 -6.21
C ILE A 186 -1.72 -16.26 -7.23
N LYS A 187 -2.04 -17.56 -7.18
CA LYS A 187 -3.06 -18.17 -8.04
C LYS A 187 -4.47 -17.62 -7.77
N ALA A 188 -4.84 -17.45 -6.49
CA ALA A 188 -6.12 -16.90 -6.09
C ALA A 188 -6.28 -15.44 -6.57
N TYR A 189 -5.32 -14.56 -6.26
CA TYR A 189 -5.33 -13.16 -6.70
C TYR A 189 -5.36 -13.01 -8.22
N THR A 190 -4.65 -13.87 -8.96
CA THR A 190 -4.70 -13.87 -10.44
C THR A 190 -6.09 -14.21 -11.00
N LYS A 191 -6.86 -15.07 -10.32
CA LYS A 191 -8.27 -15.35 -10.65
C LYS A 191 -9.18 -14.20 -10.23
N TRP A 192 -8.99 -13.70 -9.01
CA TRP A 192 -9.91 -12.82 -8.31
C TRP A 192 -9.89 -11.36 -8.75
N TYR A 193 -8.75 -10.85 -9.22
CA TYR A 193 -8.60 -9.47 -9.69
C TYR A 193 -8.05 -9.47 -11.13
N PRO A 194 -8.83 -9.95 -12.11
CA PRO A 194 -8.34 -10.21 -13.47
C PRO A 194 -7.91 -8.90 -14.17
N GLY A 195 -6.64 -8.83 -14.56
CA GLY A 195 -6.07 -7.66 -15.24
C GLY A 195 -5.79 -6.45 -14.36
N TRP A 196 -6.08 -6.52 -13.06
CA TRP A 196 -5.74 -5.51 -12.06
C TRP A 196 -4.26 -5.63 -11.68
N ALA A 197 -3.60 -4.50 -11.47
CA ALA A 197 -2.27 -4.48 -10.89
C ALA A 197 -2.31 -4.87 -9.41
N ILE A 198 -1.24 -5.53 -8.96
CA ILE A 198 -1.05 -5.89 -7.55
C ILE A 198 0.17 -5.17 -7.02
N ALA A 199 0.01 -4.43 -5.93
CA ALA A 199 1.10 -3.87 -5.14
C ALA A 199 1.41 -4.79 -3.95
N VAL A 200 2.67 -5.18 -3.80
CA VAL A 200 3.17 -5.99 -2.68
C VAL A 200 4.15 -5.17 -1.88
N CYS A 201 3.76 -4.81 -0.66
CA CYS A 201 4.54 -3.97 0.25
C CYS A 201 5.36 -4.88 1.17
N CYS A 202 6.61 -5.17 0.79
CA CYS A 202 7.54 -6.04 1.51
C CYS A 202 8.15 -5.33 2.72
N PHE A 203 8.21 -5.97 3.90
CA PHE A 203 8.72 -5.42 5.14
C PHE A 203 9.55 -6.44 5.94
N SER A 204 10.43 -5.96 6.82
CA SER A 204 11.24 -6.83 7.68
C SER A 204 10.44 -7.38 8.85
N ASN A 205 10.72 -8.62 9.24
CA ASN A 205 10.09 -9.28 10.38
C ASN A 205 10.71 -8.87 11.74
N THR A 206 11.79 -8.08 11.74
CA THR A 206 12.47 -7.61 12.97
C THR A 206 11.85 -6.33 13.56
N ASP A 207 11.14 -5.55 12.76
CA ASP A 207 10.86 -4.13 13.04
C ASP A 207 9.35 -3.86 13.13
N ALA A 208 8.75 -4.14 14.29
CA ALA A 208 7.37 -3.74 14.57
C ALA A 208 7.26 -2.20 14.63
N LYS A 209 6.75 -1.58 13.56
CA LYS A 209 6.70 -0.13 13.37
C LYS A 209 5.39 0.28 12.68
N ARG A 210 4.90 1.48 13.01
CA ARG A 210 3.84 2.14 12.25
C ARG A 210 4.43 2.70 10.96
N ALA A 211 3.97 2.21 9.82
CA ALA A 211 4.44 2.67 8.52
C ALA A 211 4.03 4.12 8.26
N LYS A 212 4.82 4.87 7.48
CA LYS A 212 4.31 6.10 6.83
C LYS A 212 3.10 5.78 5.93
N PRO A 213 2.15 6.72 5.78
CA PRO A 213 1.01 6.57 4.86
C PRO A 213 1.42 6.23 3.42
N LEU A 214 0.86 5.18 2.84
CA LEU A 214 0.91 4.93 1.40
C LEU A 214 -0.18 5.72 0.69
N LEU A 215 0.11 6.20 -0.52
CA LEU A 215 -0.83 6.93 -1.37
C LEU A 215 -0.55 6.61 -2.85
N PHE A 216 -1.44 5.86 -3.48
CA PHE A 216 -1.34 5.45 -4.89
C PHE A 216 -2.34 6.25 -5.74
N SER A 217 -1.87 7.03 -6.72
CA SER A 217 -2.69 7.64 -7.78
C SER A 217 -2.89 6.65 -8.92
N TYR A 218 -4.12 6.50 -9.43
CA TYR A 218 -4.48 5.54 -10.48
C TYR A 218 -5.77 5.95 -11.21
N GLU A 219 -6.12 5.29 -12.31
CA GLU A 219 -7.41 5.41 -13.00
C GLU A 219 -8.17 4.07 -12.94
N PRO A 220 -9.49 4.01 -12.76
CA PRO A 220 -10.20 2.74 -12.58
C PRO A 220 -10.38 1.93 -13.88
N THR A 221 -9.37 1.89 -14.76
CA THR A 221 -9.45 1.37 -16.15
C THR A 221 -9.68 -0.14 -16.25
N LYS A 222 -9.67 -0.87 -15.12
CA LYS A 222 -9.92 -2.32 -15.02
C LYS A 222 -11.10 -2.66 -14.10
N GLN A 223 -11.85 -1.64 -13.64
CA GLN A 223 -13.06 -1.80 -12.86
C GLN A 223 -14.29 -1.84 -13.79
N ASP A 224 -15.16 -2.85 -13.65
CA ASP A 224 -16.28 -3.06 -14.59
C ASP A 224 -17.32 -1.91 -14.56
N ASP A 225 -17.61 -1.40 -13.36
CA ASP A 225 -18.45 -0.21 -13.14
C ASP A 225 -17.58 0.90 -12.50
N PRO A 226 -17.25 1.99 -13.23
CA PRO A 226 -16.43 3.08 -12.72
C PRO A 226 -17.16 4.01 -11.74
N ASP A 227 -18.45 3.82 -11.45
CA ASP A 227 -19.16 4.56 -10.41
C ASP A 227 -18.79 4.08 -9.00
N TYR A 228 -18.38 2.83 -8.80
CA TYR A 228 -17.89 2.38 -7.49
C TYR A 228 -16.48 2.88 -7.20
N LEU A 229 -16.20 3.33 -5.97
CA LEU A 229 -14.85 3.47 -5.42
C LEU A 229 -14.52 2.18 -4.65
N PHE A 230 -13.52 1.44 -5.13
CA PHE A 230 -13.01 0.22 -4.49
C PHE A 230 -12.03 0.51 -3.36
N VAL A 231 -12.18 -0.17 -2.22
CA VAL A 231 -11.33 -0.05 -1.03
C VAL A 231 -10.83 -1.45 -0.61
N PRO A 232 -9.55 -1.79 -0.81
CA PRO A 232 -9.00 -3.12 -0.54
C PRO A 232 -9.01 -3.41 0.95
N THR A 233 -9.86 -4.36 1.34
CA THR A 233 -10.16 -4.72 2.74
C THR A 233 -10.37 -6.24 2.92
N LEU A 234 -10.08 -7.05 1.90
CA LEU A 234 -9.93 -8.51 2.03
C LEU A 234 -8.87 -8.85 3.10
N ASP A 235 -9.20 -9.81 3.97
CA ASP A 235 -8.43 -10.12 5.17
C ASP A 235 -7.88 -11.55 5.13
N CYS A 236 -6.58 -11.72 5.41
CA CYS A 236 -5.97 -13.01 5.69
C CYS A 236 -4.57 -12.81 6.32
N HIS A 237 -4.43 -13.18 7.59
CA HIS A 237 -3.22 -12.90 8.40
C HIS A 237 -2.43 -14.13 8.82
N ASP A 238 -2.70 -15.31 8.25
CA ASP A 238 -1.99 -16.57 8.52
C ASP A 238 -0.98 -16.95 7.42
N GLY A 239 -0.93 -16.20 6.32
CA GLY A 239 -0.14 -16.52 5.13
C GLY A 239 -0.82 -17.52 4.18
N GLY A 240 -2.10 -17.83 4.39
CA GLY A 240 -2.94 -18.70 3.57
C GLY A 240 -3.70 -17.97 2.47
N VAL A 241 -4.54 -18.72 1.73
CA VAL A 241 -5.49 -18.12 0.77
C VAL A 241 -6.69 -17.58 1.56
N PRO A 242 -7.11 -16.31 1.37
CA PRO A 242 -8.27 -15.75 2.05
C PRO A 242 -9.53 -16.60 1.89
N ASP A 243 -10.15 -17.01 2.99
CA ASP A 243 -11.46 -17.64 2.95
C ASP A 243 -12.53 -16.56 2.70
N LEU A 244 -13.18 -16.62 1.54
CA LEU A 244 -14.24 -15.70 1.12
C LEU A 244 -15.60 -16.00 1.78
N THR A 245 -15.73 -17.14 2.46
CA THR A 245 -16.94 -17.57 3.18
C THR A 245 -16.86 -17.29 4.68
N ALA A 246 -15.64 -17.18 5.21
CA ALA A 246 -15.39 -16.86 6.62
C ALA A 246 -15.95 -15.50 7.05
N LYS A 247 -16.20 -15.39 8.35
CA LYS A 247 -16.22 -14.09 9.04
C LYS A 247 -14.81 -13.78 9.57
N VAL A 248 -14.44 -12.51 9.51
CA VAL A 248 -13.15 -11.98 9.94
C VAL A 248 -13.36 -10.85 10.93
N ASP A 249 -12.44 -10.72 11.88
CA ASP A 249 -12.49 -9.64 12.86
C ASP A 249 -11.94 -8.35 12.27
N VAL A 250 -12.74 -7.31 12.32
CA VAL A 250 -12.42 -6.00 11.75
C VAL A 250 -12.17 -5.03 12.91
N ASP A 251 -11.04 -4.33 12.90
CA ASP A 251 -10.80 -3.07 13.65
C ASP A 251 -10.13 -2.04 12.72
N HIS A 252 -10.93 -1.33 11.92
CA HIS A 252 -10.44 -0.57 10.76
C HIS A 252 -11.11 0.80 10.64
N THR A 253 -10.34 1.84 10.39
CA THR A 253 -10.90 3.11 9.91
C THR A 253 -11.02 3.04 8.39
N ILE A 254 -12.25 2.89 7.90
CA ILE A 254 -12.56 2.85 6.46
C ILE A 254 -13.12 4.21 6.06
N PHE A 255 -12.59 4.80 4.98
CA PHE A 255 -13.05 6.09 4.48
C PHE A 255 -13.17 6.15 2.96
N VAL A 256 -13.90 7.15 2.47
CA VAL A 256 -14.11 7.45 1.06
C VAL A 256 -14.15 8.96 0.84
N GLY A 257 -13.67 9.42 -0.32
CA GLY A 257 -13.69 10.82 -0.73
C GLY A 257 -14.22 11.00 -2.15
N ILE A 258 -15.02 12.04 -2.38
CA ILE A 258 -15.41 12.51 -3.72
C ILE A 258 -15.23 14.03 -3.75
N GLN A 259 -14.91 14.60 -4.92
CA GLN A 259 -14.80 16.07 -5.05
C GLN A 259 -16.10 16.76 -4.61
N ASP A 260 -17.23 16.29 -5.14
CA ASP A 260 -18.57 16.86 -4.96
C ASP A 260 -19.26 16.39 -3.66
N PHE A 261 -18.53 16.24 -2.55
CA PHE A 261 -19.15 15.80 -1.28
C PHE A 261 -20.12 16.89 -0.78
N PRO A 262 -21.46 16.65 -0.74
CA PRO A 262 -22.42 17.70 -0.41
C PRO A 262 -22.20 18.17 1.02
N ASP A 263 -22.38 19.48 1.28
CA ASP A 263 -21.80 20.14 2.47
C ASP A 263 -22.14 19.48 3.82
N ASN A 264 -23.35 18.93 3.96
CA ASN A 264 -23.83 18.33 5.19
C ASN A 264 -23.38 16.86 5.40
N TYR A 265 -22.70 16.24 4.42
CA TYR A 265 -22.42 14.80 4.38
C TYR A 265 -20.92 14.44 4.36
N GLY A 266 -20.01 15.42 4.35
CA GLY A 266 -18.56 15.18 4.35
C GLY A 266 -17.85 15.82 5.55
N MET A 267 -17.15 15.02 6.35
CA MET A 267 -16.28 15.49 7.43
C MET A 267 -15.08 16.23 6.85
N THR A 268 -14.92 17.50 7.19
CA THR A 268 -13.77 18.31 6.76
C THR A 268 -12.49 17.86 7.46
N VAL A 269 -11.46 17.54 6.69
CA VAL A 269 -10.16 17.10 7.21
C VAL A 269 -9.25 18.31 7.46
N PHE A 270 -8.78 18.45 8.70
CA PHE A 270 -7.81 19.48 9.07
C PHE A 270 -6.45 18.83 9.26
N TYR A 271 -5.71 18.69 8.16
CA TYR A 271 -4.36 18.13 8.16
C TYR A 271 -3.43 18.93 9.08
N SER A 272 -2.67 18.23 9.92
CA SER A 272 -1.89 18.80 11.03
C SER A 272 -0.42 19.03 10.68
N ASP A 273 0.11 18.35 9.67
CA ASP A 273 1.46 18.60 9.14
C ASP A 273 1.53 20.01 8.53
N SER A 274 2.53 20.81 8.93
CA SER A 274 2.68 22.22 8.53
C SER A 274 3.35 22.40 7.16
N GLU A 275 4.17 21.44 6.74
CA GLU A 275 5.06 21.54 5.57
C GLU A 275 4.71 20.52 4.46
N ILE A 276 3.43 20.16 4.36
CA ILE A 276 2.92 19.20 3.36
C ILE A 276 3.30 19.67 1.94
N ALA A 277 4.06 18.85 1.22
CA ALA A 277 4.37 19.08 -0.19
C ALA A 277 3.06 19.16 -1.00
N PRO A 278 2.94 19.96 -2.06
CA PRO A 278 1.69 20.70 -2.24
C PRO A 278 0.84 20.32 -3.45
N GLY A 279 1.38 20.15 -4.64
CA GLY A 279 2.04 18.87 -4.94
C GLY A 279 1.21 17.66 -4.46
N VAL A 280 1.21 17.41 -3.14
CA VAL A 280 0.38 16.40 -2.44
C VAL A 280 -0.82 17.03 -1.71
N ARG A 281 -0.67 18.21 -1.09
CA ARG A 281 -1.71 19.01 -0.39
C ARG A 281 -3.00 19.19 -1.20
N GLU A 282 -2.88 19.50 -2.48
CA GLU A 282 -3.98 19.68 -3.43
C GLU A 282 -4.69 18.36 -3.75
N LEU A 283 -3.94 17.24 -3.77
CA LEU A 283 -4.46 15.90 -4.01
C LEU A 283 -5.23 15.38 -2.78
N LEU A 284 -4.76 15.67 -1.57
CA LEU A 284 -5.35 15.18 -0.33
C LEU A 284 -6.82 15.64 -0.13
N PRO A 285 -7.75 14.74 0.24
CA PRO A 285 -9.17 15.02 0.23
C PRO A 285 -9.53 16.04 1.31
N ARG A 286 -10.18 17.14 0.92
CA ARG A 286 -10.63 18.19 1.87
C ARG A 286 -11.82 17.74 2.72
N LYS A 287 -12.64 16.81 2.19
CA LYS A 287 -13.74 16.15 2.89
C LYS A 287 -13.68 14.64 2.66
N VAL A 288 -14.07 13.89 3.67
CA VAL A 288 -14.24 12.43 3.62
C VAL A 288 -15.54 12.04 4.32
N ASN A 289 -16.08 10.87 4.01
CA ASN A 289 -16.96 10.15 4.94
C ASN A 289 -16.35 8.76 5.20
N GLY A 290 -16.82 8.07 6.23
CA GLY A 290 -16.21 6.86 6.73
C GLY A 290 -16.54 6.64 8.21
N LYS A 291 -16.04 5.53 8.76
CA LYS A 291 -16.18 5.22 10.18
C LYS A 291 -15.08 4.28 10.66
N VAL A 292 -14.94 4.17 11.97
CA VAL A 292 -14.28 3.00 12.57
C VAL A 292 -15.28 1.84 12.50
N VAL A 293 -14.87 0.76 11.83
CA VAL A 293 -15.61 -0.50 11.71
C VAL A 293 -15.00 -1.49 12.69
N THR A 294 -15.82 -2.04 13.60
CA THR A 294 -15.40 -3.03 14.60
C THR A 294 -16.29 -4.27 14.58
N GLY A 295 -15.69 -5.46 14.73
CA GLY A 295 -16.38 -6.75 14.89
C GLY A 295 -16.42 -7.65 13.65
N GLN A 296 -17.35 -8.62 13.65
CA GLN A 296 -17.35 -9.79 12.78
C GLN A 296 -18.18 -9.64 11.49
N PHE A 297 -17.49 -9.36 10.38
CA PHE A 297 -18.07 -9.21 9.03
C PHE A 297 -17.65 -10.36 8.11
N ARG A 298 -18.42 -10.65 7.05
CA ARG A 298 -17.98 -11.56 5.98
C ARG A 298 -16.68 -11.03 5.38
N ASN A 299 -15.75 -11.92 5.06
CA ASN A 299 -14.50 -11.54 4.40
C ASN A 299 -14.77 -10.96 2.98
N GLY A 300 -13.96 -10.01 2.55
CA GLY A 300 -14.13 -9.33 1.27
C GLY A 300 -13.64 -7.89 1.28
N ASP A 301 -13.67 -7.26 0.12
CA ASP A 301 -13.36 -5.85 -0.04
C ASP A 301 -14.58 -4.96 0.26
N VAL A 302 -14.40 -3.64 0.22
CA VAL A 302 -15.48 -2.66 0.39
C VAL A 302 -15.59 -1.82 -0.86
N VAL A 303 -16.81 -1.66 -1.37
CA VAL A 303 -17.10 -0.73 -2.48
C VAL A 303 -18.15 0.29 -2.07
N PHE A 304 -17.89 1.57 -2.36
CA PHE A 304 -18.84 2.67 -2.17
C PHE A 304 -19.30 3.17 -3.53
N LYS A 305 -20.59 3.41 -3.73
CA LYS A 305 -21.11 3.88 -5.03
C LYS A 305 -21.09 5.40 -5.10
N ARG A 306 -20.38 6.00 -6.07
CA ARG A 306 -20.21 7.47 -6.17
C ARG A 306 -21.54 8.19 -6.35
N SER A 307 -22.48 7.65 -7.13
CA SER A 307 -23.83 8.23 -7.23
C SER A 307 -24.59 8.22 -5.90
N ASP A 308 -24.45 7.18 -5.07
CA ASP A 308 -25.01 7.17 -3.70
C ASP A 308 -24.34 8.25 -2.84
N LEU A 309 -23.00 8.37 -2.88
CA LEU A 309 -22.26 9.40 -2.13
C LEU A 309 -22.66 10.84 -2.55
N LYS A 310 -22.89 11.08 -3.84
CA LYS A 310 -23.42 12.36 -4.36
C LYS A 310 -24.84 12.65 -3.87
N ALA A 311 -25.64 11.62 -3.60
CA ALA A 311 -26.96 11.73 -2.97
C ALA A 311 -26.89 11.84 -1.43
N GLY A 312 -25.70 11.90 -0.82
CA GLY A 312 -25.51 11.90 0.64
C GLY A 312 -25.66 10.51 1.29
N ILE A 313 -25.84 9.46 0.49
CA ILE A 313 -26.02 8.08 0.95
C ILE A 313 -24.64 7.43 1.07
N VAL A 314 -24.15 7.28 2.30
CA VAL A 314 -22.88 6.60 2.58
C VAL A 314 -23.17 5.18 3.05
N ARG A 315 -22.90 4.21 2.17
CA ARG A 315 -23.03 2.77 2.41
C ARG A 315 -21.86 2.06 1.74
N GLY A 316 -21.06 1.32 2.51
CA GLY A 316 -20.02 0.45 1.96
C GLY A 316 -20.59 -0.95 1.79
N LEU A 317 -20.57 -1.49 0.57
CA LEU A 317 -20.94 -2.88 0.32
C LEU A 317 -19.72 -3.78 0.56
N ARG A 318 -19.82 -4.78 1.45
CA ARG A 318 -18.82 -5.85 1.60
C ARG A 318 -18.92 -6.80 0.40
N ALA A 319 -18.11 -6.54 -0.61
CA ALA A 319 -18.08 -7.24 -1.88
C ALA A 319 -17.02 -8.36 -1.87
N LEU A 320 -17.28 -9.43 -2.61
CA LEU A 320 -16.23 -10.40 -2.93
C LEU A 320 -15.40 -9.86 -4.12
N PRO A 321 -14.16 -10.33 -4.31
CA PRO A 321 -13.34 -9.92 -5.46
C PRO A 321 -14.08 -10.13 -6.79
N PRO A 322 -13.86 -9.30 -7.83
CA PRO A 322 -14.67 -9.33 -9.05
C PRO A 322 -14.63 -10.67 -9.79
N GLY A 323 -13.48 -11.35 -9.80
CA GLY A 323 -13.31 -12.70 -10.37
C GLY A 323 -13.62 -13.85 -9.40
N ALA A 324 -14.25 -13.57 -8.25
CA ALA A 324 -14.80 -14.57 -7.35
C ALA A 324 -16.28 -14.87 -7.68
N GLU A 325 -16.76 -16.02 -7.22
CA GLU A 325 -18.19 -16.34 -7.23
C GLU A 325 -18.91 -15.45 -6.23
N GLN A 326 -19.96 -14.74 -6.67
CA GLN A 326 -20.55 -13.65 -5.89
C GLN A 326 -21.58 -14.14 -4.87
N ALA A 327 -21.51 -13.60 -3.65
CA ALA A 327 -22.43 -13.96 -2.59
C ALA A 327 -23.86 -13.43 -2.86
N LEU A 328 -24.87 -14.31 -2.74
CA LEU A 328 -26.28 -13.98 -2.96
C LEU A 328 -26.80 -12.87 -2.01
N ALA A 329 -26.27 -12.80 -0.78
CA ALA A 329 -26.65 -11.81 0.21
C ALA A 329 -25.68 -10.62 0.23
N LYS A 330 -26.22 -9.39 0.13
CA LYS A 330 -25.45 -8.15 0.33
C LYS A 330 -25.28 -7.87 1.83
N GLU A 331 -24.04 -7.62 2.25
CA GLU A 331 -23.70 -7.17 3.61
C GLU A 331 -23.15 -5.74 3.49
N PHE A 332 -23.63 -4.83 4.35
CA PHE A 332 -23.28 -3.40 4.29
C PHE A 332 -22.62 -2.92 5.58
N ILE A 333 -21.74 -1.92 5.44
CA ILE A 333 -21.16 -1.11 6.52
C ILE A 333 -21.54 0.37 6.35
#